data_AF-A0A7V9KS79-F1
#
_entry.id   AF-A0A7V9KS79-F1
#
_cell.length_a   1.000
_cell.length_b   1.000
_cell.length_c   1.000
_cell.angle_alpha   90.00
_cell.angle_beta   90.00
_cell.angle_gamma   90.00
#
_symmetry.space_group_name_H-M   'P 1'
#
loop_
_entity.id
_entity.type
_entity.pdbx_description
1 polymer ?
#
loop_
_entity_poly.entity_id
_entity_poly.type
_entity_poly.pdbx_seq_one_letter_code
_entity_poly.pdbx_strand_id
1 'polypeptide(L)'
;AARIRCGSVNINEGYVPSFASIDGPMGGMRESGLGCRQGPEGLHRYTDLQTVASSRIRVSPVAGLTDERYARLLTGSLRVLRRVRRP
;
A
#
# COMPACT_ATOMS: atom_id res chain seq x y z
N ALA A 1 -8.98 13.56 22.76
CA ALA A 1 -7.93 13.72 21.72
C ALA A 1 -8.45 13.72 20.28
N ALA A 2 -9.53 12.99 19.92
CA ALA A 2 -9.95 12.76 18.53
C ALA A 2 -10.22 14.01 17.63
N ARG A 3 -10.36 15.20 18.23
CA ARG A 3 -10.52 16.47 17.50
C ARG A 3 -9.19 17.13 17.10
N ILE A 4 -8.09 16.74 17.74
CA ILE A 4 -6.76 17.30 17.50
C ILE A 4 -6.14 16.60 16.30
N ARG A 5 -5.39 17.36 15.51
CA ARG A 5 -4.82 16.96 14.23
C ARG A 5 -3.32 17.26 14.28
N CYS A 6 -2.56 16.38 14.91
CA CYS A 6 -1.10 16.47 15.09
C CYS A 6 -0.48 15.06 15.11
N GLY A 7 0.84 14.99 14.98
CA GLY A 7 1.55 13.71 14.96
C GLY A 7 1.73 13.05 16.33
N SER A 8 1.79 13.84 17.41
CA SER A 8 1.90 13.35 18.78
C SER A 8 1.06 14.20 19.73
N VAL A 9 0.43 13.58 20.73
CA VAL A 9 -0.41 14.24 21.74
C VAL A 9 0.06 13.78 23.11
N ASN A 10 0.56 14.72 23.92
CA ASN A 10 0.77 14.51 25.35
C ASN A 10 -0.41 15.06 26.15
N ILE A 11 -0.70 14.45 27.29
CA ILE A 11 -1.73 14.91 28.23
C ILE A 11 -1.03 15.32 29.51
N ASN A 12 -1.30 16.55 29.98
CA ASN A 12 -0.72 17.13 31.20
C ASN A 12 0.83 17.27 31.19
N GLU A 13 1.46 17.18 30.03
CA GLU A 13 2.91 17.29 29.83
C GLU A 13 3.20 17.81 28.41
N GLY A 14 4.32 18.50 28.16
CA GLY A 14 4.63 19.16 26.89
C GLY A 14 5.57 18.45 25.89
N TYR A 15 6.37 17.46 26.27
CA TYR A 15 7.33 16.78 25.41
C TYR A 15 7.62 15.31 25.75
N VAL A 16 7.95 14.98 27.00
CA VAL A 16 8.65 13.73 27.38
C VAL A 16 7.91 12.42 27.05
N PRO A 17 6.61 12.23 27.35
CA PRO A 17 5.90 10.97 27.14
C PRO A 17 5.93 10.49 25.69
N SER A 18 5.55 11.33 24.73
CA SER A 18 5.64 10.97 23.31
C SER A 18 7.09 10.77 22.85
N PHE A 19 8.04 11.56 23.35
CA PHE A 19 9.45 11.42 22.96
C PHE A 19 10.09 10.12 23.48
N ALA A 20 9.80 9.75 24.73
CA ALA A 20 10.35 8.58 25.41
C ALA A 20 9.63 7.27 25.03
N SER A 21 8.44 7.35 24.44
CA SER A 21 7.71 6.19 23.93
C SER A 21 8.29 5.71 22.60
N ILE A 22 9.50 5.15 22.64
CA ILE A 22 10.28 4.70 21.47
C ILE A 22 9.57 3.66 20.58
N ASP A 23 8.66 2.88 21.14
CA ASP A 23 7.81 1.95 20.37
C ASP A 23 6.66 2.67 19.64
N GLY A 24 6.30 3.88 20.07
CA GLY A 24 5.29 4.70 19.43
C GLY A 24 5.87 5.52 18.29
N PRO A 25 5.15 5.71 17.17
CA PRO A 25 5.62 6.56 16.09
C PRO A 25 5.60 8.03 16.50
N MET A 26 6.74 8.70 16.37
CA MET A 26 6.87 10.15 16.56
C MET A 26 7.23 10.84 15.25
N GLY A 27 6.47 11.86 14.88
CA GLY A 27 6.62 12.55 13.59
C GLY A 27 5.71 13.75 13.41
N GLY A 28 5.89 14.45 12.29
CA GLY A 28 5.05 15.58 11.90
C GLY A 28 3.74 15.13 11.27
N MET A 29 2.76 16.04 11.25
CA MET A 29 1.51 15.88 10.50
C MET A 29 1.22 17.15 9.70
N ARG A 30 0.81 17.00 8.43
CA ARG A 30 0.55 18.11 7.49
C ARG A 30 1.83 18.91 7.22
N GLU A 31 1.76 20.23 7.27
CA GLU A 31 2.89 21.13 7.00
C GLU A 31 4.04 20.97 7.99
N SER A 32 3.81 20.39 9.18
CA SER A 32 4.88 20.12 10.15
C SER A 32 5.77 18.94 9.78
N GLY A 33 5.43 18.18 8.73
CA GLY A 33 6.24 17.08 8.20
C GLY A 33 5.44 15.83 7.85
N LEU A 34 6.14 14.87 7.24
CA LEU A 34 5.55 13.61 6.75
C LEU A 34 6.23 12.38 7.36
N GLY A 35 5.39 11.48 7.88
CA GLY A 35 5.74 10.23 8.55
C GLY A 35 6.55 10.41 9.83
N CYS A 36 7.16 9.32 10.29
CA CYS A 36 7.71 9.19 11.64
C CYS A 36 9.11 8.56 11.65
N ARG A 37 9.76 8.62 12.81
CA ARG A 37 11.14 8.13 13.03
C ARG A 37 11.28 7.02 14.09
N GLN A 38 10.24 6.81 14.89
CA GLN A 38 10.18 5.82 15.98
C GLN A 38 9.17 4.73 15.62
N GLY A 39 9.16 3.64 16.41
CA GLY A 39 8.29 2.50 16.19
C GLY A 39 8.59 1.71 14.90
N PRO A 40 7.80 0.67 14.62
CA PRO A 40 7.90 -0.13 13.41
C PRO A 40 7.76 0.70 12.12
N GLU A 41 6.95 1.75 12.14
CA GLU A 41 6.72 2.63 10.99
C GLU A 41 7.99 3.42 10.64
N GLY A 42 8.75 3.86 11.65
CA GLY A 42 10.05 4.50 11.45
C GLY A 42 11.09 3.56 10.83
N LEU A 43 11.08 2.29 11.24
CA LEU A 43 11.97 1.26 10.70
C LEU A 43 11.63 0.91 9.24
N HIS A 44 10.37 0.62 8.96
CA HIS A 44 9.92 0.17 7.63
C HIS A 44 10.12 1.23 6.54
N ARG A 45 10.18 2.52 6.90
CA ARG A 45 10.53 3.59 5.95
C ARG A 45 11.92 3.42 5.32
N TYR A 46 12.85 2.80 6.02
CA TYR A 46 14.22 2.57 5.55
C TYR A 46 14.40 1.20 4.89
N THR A 47 13.33 0.42 4.75
CA THR A 47 13.36 -0.88 4.08
C THR A 47 12.75 -0.77 2.69
N ASP A 48 13.37 -1.40 1.70
CA ASP A 48 12.79 -1.52 0.37
C ASP A 48 11.64 -2.53 0.35
N LEU A 49 10.60 -2.22 -0.42
CA LEU A 49 9.48 -3.14 -0.65
C LEU A 49 9.86 -4.16 -1.73
N GLN A 50 9.77 -5.44 -1.39
CA GLN A 50 9.93 -6.53 -2.35
C GLN A 50 8.59 -7.24 -2.59
N THR A 51 8.10 -7.19 -3.84
CA THR A 51 6.95 -7.98 -4.26
C THR A 51 7.41 -9.36 -4.72
N VAL A 52 6.94 -10.42 -4.07
CA VAL A 52 7.22 -11.81 -4.45
C VAL A 52 5.94 -12.46 -4.94
N ALA A 53 5.95 -12.94 -6.19
CA ALA A 53 4.83 -13.66 -6.80
C ALA A 53 5.26 -15.09 -7.16
N SER A 54 4.44 -16.08 -6.81
CA SER A 54 4.65 -17.49 -7.12
C SER A 54 3.35 -18.10 -7.62
N SER A 55 3.42 -18.93 -8.66
CA SER A 55 2.26 -19.65 -9.19
C SER A 55 2.57 -21.13 -9.36
N ARG A 56 1.70 -21.99 -8.83
CA ARG A 56 1.78 -23.45 -9.02
C ARG A 56 1.19 -23.93 -10.34
N ILE A 57 0.37 -23.09 -10.97
CA ILE A 57 -0.29 -23.38 -12.24
C ILE A 57 0.21 -22.37 -13.26
N ARG A 58 0.53 -22.84 -14.46
CA ARG A 58 1.02 -21.95 -15.52
C ARG A 58 -0.07 -20.94 -15.87
N VAL A 59 0.22 -19.66 -15.70
CA VAL A 59 -0.58 -18.58 -16.30
C VAL A 59 -0.18 -18.52 -17.77
N SER A 60 -0.70 -19.47 -18.54
CA SER A 60 -0.45 -19.69 -19.97
C SER A 60 -1.80 -20.00 -20.62
N PRO A 61 -1.91 -19.91 -21.96
CA PRO A 61 -3.17 -20.19 -22.65
C PRO A 61 -3.89 -21.40 -22.07
N VAL A 62 -5.12 -21.17 -21.61
CA VAL A 62 -5.96 -22.23 -21.06
C VAL A 62 -6.12 -23.31 -22.12
N ALA A 63 -5.83 -24.55 -21.75
CA ALA A 63 -6.26 -25.77 -22.44
C ALA A 63 -5.92 -25.84 -23.96
N GLY A 64 -4.64 -25.89 -24.32
CA GLY A 64 -4.21 -26.31 -25.67
C GLY A 64 -4.47 -25.29 -26.79
N LEU A 65 -4.84 -24.05 -26.44
CA LEU A 65 -4.91 -22.95 -27.40
C LEU A 65 -3.51 -22.47 -27.77
N THR A 66 -3.30 -22.16 -29.05
CA THR A 66 -2.11 -21.43 -29.48
C THR A 66 -2.13 -20.00 -28.90
N ASP A 67 -0.95 -19.44 -28.66
CA ASP A 67 -0.78 -18.09 -28.11
C ASP A 67 -1.61 -17.04 -28.88
N GLU A 68 -1.65 -17.14 -30.21
CA GLU A 68 -2.44 -16.23 -31.05
C GLU A 68 -3.94 -16.31 -30.80
N ARG A 69 -4.49 -17.51 -30.64
CA ARG A 69 -5.93 -17.71 -30.40
C ARG A 69 -6.31 -17.22 -29.01
N TYR A 70 -5.47 -17.49 -28.03
CA TYR A 70 -5.66 -17.01 -26.66
C TYR A 70 -5.59 -15.47 -26.60
N ALA A 71 -4.62 -14.85 -27.27
CA ALA A 71 -4.50 -13.40 -27.37
C ALA A 71 -5.71 -12.76 -28.05
N ARG A 72 -6.24 -13.36 -29.13
CA ARG A 72 -7.45 -12.87 -29.81
C ARG A 72 -8.69 -12.98 -28.92
N LEU A 73 -8.85 -14.10 -28.21
CA LEU A 73 -9.96 -14.29 -27.27
C LEU A 73 -9.90 -13.29 -26.11
N LEU A 74 -8.72 -13.12 -25.49
CA LEU A 74 -8.53 -12.17 -24.39
C LEU A 74 -8.76 -10.72 -24.84
N THR A 75 -8.24 -10.36 -26.01
CA THR A 75 -8.42 -9.00 -26.57
C THR A 75 -9.87 -8.76 -26.99
N GLY A 76 -10.55 -9.80 -27.48
CA GLY A 76 -11.97 -9.77 -27.82
C GLY A 76 -12.83 -9.60 -26.57
N SER A 77 -12.60 -10.41 -25.53
CA SER A 77 -13.32 -10.32 -24.26
C SER A 77 -13.11 -8.97 -23.58
N LEU A 78 -11.89 -8.43 -23.57
CA LEU A 78 -11.61 -7.09 -23.05
C LEU A 78 -12.29 -5.98 -23.88
N ARG A 79 -12.45 -6.13 -25.19
CA ARG A 79 -13.20 -5.19 -26.04
C ARG A 79 -14.69 -5.24 -25.76
N VAL A 80 -15.25 -6.44 -25.63
CA VAL A 80 -16.65 -6.63 -25.22
C VAL A 80 -16.86 -6.05 -23.83
N LEU A 81 -15.98 -6.33 -22.87
CA LEU A 81 -16.05 -5.77 -21.51
C LEU A 81 -15.99 -4.24 -21.54
N ARG A 82 -15.10 -3.63 -22.36
CA ARG A 82 -15.07 -2.17 -22.55
C ARG A 82 -16.35 -1.61 -23.15
N ARG A 83 -17.05 -2.39 -23.97
CA ARG A 83 -18.28 -1.98 -24.68
C ARG A 83 -19.53 -2.21 -23.84
N VAL A 84 -19.52 -3.23 -22.98
CA VAL A 84 -20.59 -3.61 -22.04
C VAL A 84 -20.46 -2.88 -20.70
N ARG A 85 -19.26 -2.50 -20.27
CA ARG A 85 -19.01 -1.65 -19.08
C ARG A 85 -19.34 -0.17 -19.37
N ARG A 86 -20.45 0.06 -20.06
CA ARG A 86 -21.19 1.32 -20.02
C ARG A 86 -22.45 1.05 -19.20
N PRO A 87 -22.68 1.75 -18.08
CA PRO A 87 -22.13 3.05 -17.67
C PRO A 87 -20.79 3.01 -16.92
#